data_AF-A0A1V4VR74-F1
#
_entry.id   AF-A0A1V4VR74-F1
#
_cell.length_a   1.000
_cell.length_b   1.000
_cell.length_c   1.000
_cell.angle_alpha   90.00
_cell.angle_beta   90.00
_cell.angle_gamma   90.00
#
_symmetry.space_group_name_H-M   'P 1'
#
loop_
_entity.id
_entity.type
_entity.pdbx_description
1 polymer ?
#
loop_
_entity_poly.entity_id
_entity_poly.type
_entity_poly.pdbx_seq_one_letter_code
_entity_poly.pdbx_strand_id
1 'polypeptide(L)'
;MALRLLLNSYQGNGFSIQFHPNTTYENFVGGLAPVLTSDAMGFRFAPQPGFLMQAAKAAAENPEQPYLLHIDEVNRADLAKVLGEAIFLLEARSDEPRELSLPYDFGEPGHDRLSLPDNLYILGTMNSADRSIAIVDVAVRRRFAFIKLWPQLQVVQEQSLYQAKPWHSQKFWYHCRVGL
;
A
#
# COMPACT_ATOMS: atom_id res chain seq x y z
N MET A 1 3.88 14.11 0.94
CA MET A 1 2.87 14.04 2.03
C MET A 1 2.95 12.73 2.81
N ALA A 2 2.63 11.57 2.21
CA ALA A 2 2.52 10.31 2.94
C ALA A 2 3.80 9.85 3.66
N LEU A 3 4.98 10.01 3.04
CA LEU A 3 6.26 9.71 3.71
C LEU A 3 6.53 10.59 4.94
N ARG A 4 6.05 11.84 4.94
CA ARG A 4 6.16 12.72 6.11
C ARG A 4 5.17 12.32 7.20
N LEU A 5 3.98 11.84 6.85
CA LEU A 5 3.05 11.23 7.81
C LEU A 5 3.66 9.98 8.46
N LEU A 6 4.25 9.09 7.65
CA LEU A 6 4.95 7.91 8.15
C LEU A 6 6.04 8.28 9.17
N LEU A 7 6.88 9.26 8.85
CA LEU A 7 7.97 9.69 9.74
C LEU A 7 7.46 10.40 11.00
N ASN A 8 6.49 11.31 10.87
CA ASN A 8 6.11 12.20 11.96
C ASN A 8 5.00 11.63 12.85
N SER A 9 3.95 11.07 12.23
CA SER A 9 2.75 10.60 12.95
C SER A 9 2.86 9.14 13.35
N TYR A 10 3.61 8.34 12.59
CA TYR A 10 3.84 6.92 12.86
C TYR A 10 5.27 6.64 13.34
N GLN A 11 6.09 7.68 13.55
CA GLN A 11 7.46 7.54 14.06
C GLN A 11 8.36 6.63 13.20
N GLY A 12 8.07 6.51 11.91
CA GLY A 12 8.75 5.58 11.00
C GLY A 12 8.26 4.13 11.07
N ASN A 13 7.24 3.84 11.87
CA ASN A 13 6.66 2.50 12.01
C ASN A 13 5.73 2.19 10.83
N GLY A 14 6.28 1.51 9.83
CA GLY A 14 5.57 1.19 8.60
C GLY A 14 6.46 1.25 7.37
N PHE A 15 5.85 1.05 6.20
CA PHE A 15 6.56 1.17 4.93
C PHE A 15 5.62 1.62 3.81
N SER A 16 6.23 2.00 2.69
CA SER A 16 5.55 2.45 1.49
C SER A 16 5.81 1.49 0.34
N ILE A 17 4.76 1.14 -0.38
CA ILE A 17 4.81 0.43 -1.66
C ILE A 17 4.15 1.28 -2.75
N GLN A 18 4.36 0.90 -4.00
CA GLN A 18 3.69 1.52 -5.15
C GLN A 18 3.03 0.44 -5.98
N PHE A 19 1.75 0.65 -6.33
CA PHE A 19 1.05 -0.22 -7.25
C PHE A 19 1.39 0.11 -8.70
N HIS A 20 1.46 -0.93 -9.52
CA HIS A 20 1.68 -0.86 -10.96
C HIS A 20 0.70 -1.80 -11.68
N PRO A 21 0.51 -1.67 -13.01
CA PRO A 21 -0.48 -2.48 -13.73
C PRO A 21 -0.35 -3.99 -13.57
N ASN A 22 0.87 -4.48 -13.31
CA ASN A 22 1.17 -5.89 -13.10
C ASN A 22 1.20 -6.32 -11.62
N THR A 23 0.76 -5.48 -10.69
CA THR A 23 0.70 -5.88 -9.27
C THR A 23 -0.38 -6.96 -9.14
N THR A 24 -0.03 -8.08 -8.54
CA THR A 24 -0.93 -9.24 -8.39
C THR A 24 -1.32 -9.49 -6.94
N TYR A 25 -2.27 -10.40 -6.74
CA TYR A 25 -2.65 -10.91 -5.43
C TYR A 25 -1.44 -11.51 -4.69
N GLU A 26 -0.59 -12.26 -5.39
CA GLU A 26 0.59 -12.90 -4.81
C GLU A 26 1.63 -11.88 -4.30
N ASN A 27 1.72 -10.71 -4.94
CA ASN A 27 2.58 -9.65 -4.45
C ASN A 27 2.02 -8.97 -3.20
N PHE A 28 0.71 -8.75 -3.15
CA PHE A 28 0.08 -7.94 -2.10
C PHE A 28 -0.40 -8.75 -0.91
N VAL A 29 -1.13 -9.85 -1.13
CA VAL A 29 -1.60 -10.74 -0.06
C VAL A 29 -0.59 -11.85 0.17
N GLY A 30 -0.37 -12.73 -0.80
CA GLY A 30 0.62 -13.81 -0.71
C GLY A 30 0.34 -14.94 -1.68
N GLY A 31 1.36 -15.76 -1.97
CA GLY A 31 1.21 -16.87 -2.91
C GLY A 31 2.41 -17.80 -2.92
N LEU A 32 2.49 -18.70 -3.91
CA LEU A 32 3.64 -19.57 -4.08
C LEU A 32 4.74 -18.87 -4.88
N ALA A 33 5.96 -18.90 -4.36
CA ALA A 33 7.14 -18.37 -5.01
C ALA A 33 8.27 -19.41 -5.11
N PRO A 34 9.11 -19.35 -6.15
CA PRO A 34 10.23 -20.26 -6.29
C PRO A 34 11.30 -20.00 -5.22
N VAL A 35 11.80 -21.06 -4.59
CA VAL A 35 12.88 -21.00 -3.60
C VAL A 35 14.14 -21.63 -4.19
N LEU A 36 15.25 -20.88 -4.12
CA LEU A 36 16.56 -21.38 -4.52
C LEU A 36 17.05 -22.39 -3.48
N THR A 37 17.39 -23.60 -3.92
CA THR A 37 18.08 -24.59 -3.07
C THR A 37 19.47 -24.84 -3.65
N SER A 38 20.49 -24.85 -2.79
CA SER A 38 21.90 -24.99 -3.17
C SER A 38 22.25 -26.31 -3.84
N ASP A 39 21.45 -27.36 -3.59
CA ASP A 39 21.85 -28.75 -3.86
C ASP A 39 20.92 -29.56 -4.77
N ALA A 40 19.94 -28.94 -5.45
CA ALA A 40 19.01 -29.68 -6.31
C ALA A 40 18.77 -29.02 -7.67
N MET A 41 18.87 -29.82 -8.75
CA MET A 41 18.36 -29.48 -10.09
C MET A 41 16.83 -29.48 -10.11
N GLY A 42 16.19 -28.53 -9.43
CA GLY A 42 14.73 -28.38 -9.45
C GLY A 42 14.23 -27.09 -8.80
N PHE A 43 13.13 -26.55 -9.34
CA PHE A 43 12.39 -25.46 -8.71
C PHE A 43 11.49 -26.04 -7.62
N ARG A 44 11.68 -25.59 -6.37
CA ARG A 44 10.70 -25.80 -5.30
C ARG A 44 9.90 -24.52 -5.13
N PHE A 45 8.62 -24.66 -4.81
CA PHE A 45 7.75 -23.54 -4.48
C PHE A 45 7.44 -23.57 -3.00
N ALA A 46 7.46 -22.41 -2.36
CA ALA A 46 7.02 -22.24 -0.99
C ALA A 46 6.06 -21.04 -0.89
N PRO A 47 5.12 -21.06 0.06
CA PRO A 47 4.31 -19.90 0.38
C PRO A 47 5.20 -18.72 0.77
N GLN A 48 4.96 -17.57 0.14
CA GLN A 48 5.65 -16.32 0.39
C GLN A 48 4.63 -15.24 0.73
N PRO A 49 4.73 -14.60 1.91
CA PRO A 49 3.81 -13.56 2.32
C PRO A 49 4.00 -12.30 1.46
N GLY A 50 2.89 -11.70 1.03
CA GLY A 50 2.87 -10.42 0.34
C GLY A 50 2.94 -9.23 1.30
N PHE A 51 2.87 -8.02 0.76
CA PHE A 51 3.02 -6.78 1.53
C PHE A 51 2.00 -6.61 2.68
N LEU A 52 0.74 -6.99 2.48
CA LEU A 52 -0.30 -6.91 3.49
C LEU A 52 0.01 -7.82 4.69
N MET A 53 0.41 -9.07 4.42
CA MET A 53 0.76 -10.03 5.45
C MET A 53 2.02 -9.61 6.21
N GLN A 54 3.03 -9.07 5.51
CA GLN A 54 4.23 -8.53 6.13
C GLN A 54 3.90 -7.35 7.05
N ALA A 55 3.05 -6.43 6.62
CA ALA A 55 2.60 -5.31 7.43
C ALA A 55 1.79 -5.76 8.65
N ALA A 56 0.87 -6.73 8.47
CA ALA A 56 0.09 -7.30 9.57
C ALA A 56 0.98 -7.97 10.62
N LYS A 57 1.97 -8.76 10.19
CA LYS A 57 2.94 -9.37 11.10
C LYS A 57 3.75 -8.33 11.87
N ALA A 58 4.32 -7.35 11.17
CA ALA A 58 5.13 -6.31 11.80
C ALA A 58 4.31 -5.42 12.78
N ALA A 59 3.05 -5.15 12.45
CA ALA A 59 2.14 -4.45 13.34
C ALA A 59 1.80 -5.28 14.60
N ALA A 60 1.56 -6.59 14.44
CA ALA A 60 1.26 -7.49 15.54
C ALA A 60 2.45 -7.67 16.52
N GLU A 61 3.68 -7.56 16.04
CA GLU A 61 4.89 -7.62 16.88
C GLU A 61 5.02 -6.39 17.81
N ASN A 62 4.38 -5.26 17.49
CA ASN A 62 4.42 -4.03 18.28
C ASN A 62 3.03 -3.39 18.44
N PRO A 63 2.10 -4.02 19.19
CA PRO A 63 0.69 -3.63 19.24
C PRO A 63 0.44 -2.23 19.81
N GLU A 64 1.34 -1.72 20.64
CA GLU A 64 1.24 -0.40 21.27
C GLU A 64 1.54 0.77 20.30
N GLN A 65 2.16 0.48 19.16
CA GLN A 65 2.55 1.52 18.21
C GLN A 65 1.71 1.43 16.93
N PRO A 66 1.15 2.56 16.46
CA PRO A 66 0.44 2.57 15.19
C PRO A 66 1.41 2.23 14.05
N TYR A 67 0.97 1.40 13.11
CA TYR A 67 1.75 0.93 11.97
C TYR A 67 1.09 1.39 10.67
N LEU A 68 1.85 1.96 9.73
CA LEU A 68 1.31 2.44 8.47
C LEU A 68 1.82 1.63 7.27
N LEU A 69 0.90 0.96 6.57
CA LEU A 69 1.13 0.49 5.21
C LEU A 69 0.64 1.57 4.22
N HIS A 70 1.58 2.25 3.59
CA HIS A 70 1.28 3.24 2.55
C HIS A 70 1.32 2.59 1.16
N ILE A 71 0.27 2.78 0.36
CA ILE A 71 0.13 2.26 -1.00
C ILE A 71 0.00 3.45 -1.95
N ASP A 72 1.08 3.76 -2.67
CA ASP A 72 1.05 4.79 -3.69
C ASP A 72 0.48 4.27 -5.01
N GLU A 73 -0.14 5.19 -5.77
CA GLU A 73 -0.73 4.91 -7.08
C GLU A 73 -1.72 3.72 -7.05
N VAL A 74 -2.54 3.65 -6.00
CA VAL A 74 -3.48 2.54 -5.73
C VAL A 74 -4.46 2.28 -6.89
N ASN A 75 -4.70 3.28 -7.72
CA ASN A 75 -5.55 3.22 -8.91
C ASN A 75 -4.88 2.68 -10.19
N ARG A 76 -3.57 2.36 -10.15
CA ARG A 76 -2.84 1.76 -11.28
C ARG A 76 -2.97 0.24 -11.37
N ALA A 77 -3.49 -0.40 -10.33
CA ALA A 77 -3.76 -1.83 -10.32
C ALA A 77 -5.27 -2.10 -10.20
N ASP A 78 -5.69 -3.29 -10.65
CA ASP A 78 -7.05 -3.78 -10.43
C ASP A 78 -7.22 -4.20 -8.97
N LEU A 79 -7.71 -3.28 -8.15
CA LEU A 79 -7.83 -3.48 -6.70
C LEU A 79 -8.67 -4.69 -6.31
N ALA A 80 -9.71 -5.01 -7.07
CA ALA A 80 -10.53 -6.19 -6.79
C ALA A 80 -9.70 -7.47 -6.95
N LYS A 81 -8.86 -7.54 -7.99
CA LYS A 81 -7.94 -8.67 -8.21
C LYS A 81 -6.79 -8.70 -7.22
N VAL A 82 -6.19 -7.55 -6.91
CA VAL A 82 -5.04 -7.47 -5.99
C VAL A 82 -5.44 -7.80 -4.55
N LEU A 83 -6.61 -7.36 -4.11
CA LEU A 83 -7.10 -7.63 -2.76
C LEU A 83 -7.75 -9.01 -2.65
N GLY A 84 -8.40 -9.50 -3.71
CA GLY A 84 -9.14 -10.75 -3.67
C GLY A 84 -10.12 -10.79 -2.51
N GLU A 85 -10.04 -11.86 -1.72
CA GLU A 85 -10.83 -12.07 -0.52
C GLU A 85 -10.38 -11.22 0.68
N ALA A 86 -9.13 -10.73 0.71
CA ALA A 86 -8.62 -9.85 1.78
C ALA A 86 -9.37 -8.51 1.86
N ILE A 87 -10.16 -8.16 0.84
CA ILE A 87 -11.10 -7.05 0.89
C ILE A 87 -12.08 -7.13 2.08
N PHE A 88 -12.39 -8.34 2.55
CA PHE A 88 -13.24 -8.58 3.72
C PHE A 88 -12.62 -8.05 5.02
N LEU A 89 -11.29 -8.06 5.12
CA LEU A 89 -10.58 -7.57 6.30
C LEU A 89 -10.49 -6.03 6.34
N LEU A 90 -10.73 -5.37 5.20
CA LEU A 90 -10.59 -3.92 5.02
C LEU A 90 -11.89 -3.14 5.21
N GLU A 91 -13.00 -3.82 5.52
CA GLU A 91 -14.24 -3.10 5.82
C GLU A 91 -14.14 -2.34 7.16
N ALA A 92 -15.05 -1.38 7.35
CA ALA A 92 -15.12 -0.63 8.60
C ALA A 92 -15.19 -1.59 9.80
N ARG A 93 -14.37 -1.30 10.82
CA ARG A 93 -14.24 -2.15 11.99
C ARG A 93 -15.60 -2.37 12.64
N SER A 94 -15.88 -3.63 12.91
CA SER A 94 -16.99 -4.12 13.72
C SER A 94 -16.44 -4.58 15.07
N ASP A 95 -17.31 -4.72 16.08
CA ASP A 95 -16.90 -5.25 17.39
C ASP A 95 -16.41 -6.72 17.32
N GLU A 96 -16.70 -7.42 16.22
CA GLU A 96 -16.23 -8.78 15.96
C GLU A 96 -14.89 -8.80 15.21
N PRO A 97 -13.90 -9.60 15.68
CA PRO A 97 -12.63 -9.79 15.00
C PRO A 97 -12.87 -10.49 13.66
N ARG A 98 -12.18 -10.01 12.62
CA ARG A 98 -12.26 -10.58 11.26
C ARG A 98 -11.03 -11.42 10.99
N GLU A 99 -11.28 -12.64 10.56
CA GLU A 99 -10.25 -13.59 10.17
C GLU A 99 -10.61 -14.19 8.82
N LEU A 100 -9.60 -14.46 8.01
CA LEU A 100 -9.73 -15.04 6.69
C LEU A 100 -8.84 -16.28 6.57
N SER A 101 -9.39 -17.37 6.06
CA SER A 101 -8.61 -18.57 5.71
C SER A 101 -8.02 -18.43 4.31
N LEU A 102 -6.70 -18.59 4.21
CA LEU A 102 -5.89 -18.50 3.01
C LEU A 102 -5.66 -19.91 2.41
N PRO A 103 -5.38 -20.00 1.10
CA PRO A 103 -5.16 -21.29 0.43
C PRO A 103 -3.83 -21.98 0.78
N TYR A 104 -2.90 -21.27 1.43
CA TYR A 104 -1.57 -21.77 1.77
C TYR A 104 -1.23 -21.48 3.22
N ASP A 105 -0.41 -22.33 3.82
CA ASP A 105 0.17 -22.10 5.15
C ASP A 105 1.43 -21.23 5.03
N PHE A 106 1.37 -20.01 5.55
CA PHE A 106 2.47 -19.04 5.53
C PHE A 106 3.33 -19.09 6.81
N GLY A 107 3.06 -20.04 7.71
CA GLY A 107 3.74 -20.21 9.00
C GLY A 107 3.34 -19.17 10.05
N GLU A 108 4.09 -19.14 11.14
CA GLU A 108 3.80 -18.30 12.31
C GLU A 108 3.84 -16.78 12.00
N PRO A 109 2.91 -15.99 12.58
CA PRO A 109 1.97 -16.34 13.66
C PRO A 109 0.57 -16.82 13.21
N GLY A 110 0.32 -16.92 11.90
CA GLY A 110 -1.04 -17.06 11.36
C GLY A 110 -1.34 -18.37 10.63
N HIS A 111 -0.31 -19.12 10.23
CA HIS A 111 -0.42 -20.27 9.34
C HIS A 111 -1.22 -19.95 8.06
N ASP A 112 -2.37 -20.60 7.89
CA ASP A 112 -3.34 -20.41 6.82
C ASP A 112 -4.42 -19.37 7.17
N ARG A 113 -4.20 -18.54 8.20
CA ARG A 113 -5.13 -17.51 8.65
C ARG A 113 -4.52 -16.12 8.54
N LEU A 114 -5.35 -15.16 8.17
CA LEU A 114 -5.01 -13.75 8.11
C LEU A 114 -6.06 -12.91 8.84
N SER A 115 -5.58 -12.11 9.79
CA SER A 115 -6.32 -11.04 10.44
C SER A 115 -5.46 -9.77 10.40
N LEU A 116 -6.11 -8.60 10.47
CA LEU A 116 -5.41 -7.32 10.49
C LEU A 116 -5.39 -6.77 11.93
N PRO A 117 -4.22 -6.49 12.52
CA PRO A 117 -4.13 -5.91 13.85
C PRO A 117 -4.80 -4.54 13.95
N ASP A 118 -5.31 -4.21 15.14
CA ASP A 118 -5.98 -2.93 15.38
C ASP A 118 -5.06 -1.71 15.26
N ASN A 119 -3.76 -1.89 15.39
CA ASN A 119 -2.76 -0.84 15.19
C ASN A 119 -2.30 -0.71 13.73
N LEU A 120 -2.79 -1.54 12.80
CA LEU A 120 -2.46 -1.42 11.37
C LEU A 120 -3.40 -0.44 10.66
N TYR A 121 -2.80 0.55 10.01
CA TYR A 121 -3.46 1.54 9.17
C TYR A 121 -2.98 1.40 7.72
N ILE A 122 -3.91 1.48 6.78
CA ILE A 122 -3.61 1.42 5.35
C ILE A 122 -4.00 2.75 4.70
N LEU A 123 -3.02 3.41 4.07
CA LEU A 123 -3.21 4.67 3.37
C LEU A 123 -2.94 4.49 1.89
N GLY A 124 -3.98 4.58 1.07
CA GLY A 124 -3.85 4.63 -0.38
C GLY A 124 -3.76 6.07 -0.90
N THR A 125 -2.76 6.38 -1.71
CA THR A 125 -2.71 7.63 -2.51
C THR A 125 -2.99 7.32 -3.97
N MET A 126 -3.72 8.21 -4.64
CA MET A 126 -4.00 8.11 -6.06
C MET A 126 -3.82 9.46 -6.74
N ASN A 127 -3.24 9.46 -7.93
CA ASN A 127 -3.28 10.62 -8.81
C ASN A 127 -4.55 10.55 -9.67
N SER A 128 -5.50 11.45 -9.43
CA SER A 128 -6.77 11.49 -10.16
C SER A 128 -6.66 12.06 -11.58
N ALA A 129 -5.50 12.58 -11.98
CA ALA A 129 -5.28 13.17 -13.31
C ALA A 129 -4.81 12.14 -14.37
N ASP A 130 -4.36 10.96 -13.95
CA ASP A 130 -3.95 9.91 -14.88
C ASP A 130 -5.20 9.39 -15.63
N ARG A 131 -5.14 9.19 -16.94
CA ARG A 131 -6.29 8.72 -17.75
C ARG A 131 -6.28 7.22 -17.98
N SER A 132 -5.24 6.53 -17.52
CA SER A 132 -5.02 5.08 -17.65
C SER A 132 -5.63 4.25 -16.50
N ILE A 133 -6.55 4.84 -15.74
CA ILE A 133 -7.02 4.38 -14.44
C ILE A 133 -7.86 3.11 -14.51
N ALA A 134 -7.51 2.12 -13.68
CA ALA A 134 -8.44 1.05 -13.33
C ALA A 134 -9.59 1.66 -12.51
N ILE A 135 -10.83 1.49 -12.99
CA ILE A 135 -12.00 1.97 -12.25
C ILE A 135 -12.00 1.28 -10.90
N VAL A 136 -11.83 2.03 -9.81
CA VAL A 136 -12.01 1.49 -8.46
C VAL A 136 -13.44 0.96 -8.36
N ASP A 137 -13.57 -0.36 -8.27
CA ASP A 137 -14.84 -1.07 -8.20
C ASP A 137 -15.71 -0.52 -7.05
N VAL A 138 -17.02 -0.48 -7.26
CA VAL A 138 -18.02 -0.12 -6.26
C VAL A 138 -17.86 -0.94 -4.96
N ALA A 139 -17.44 -2.20 -5.05
CA ALA A 139 -17.14 -3.04 -3.88
C ALA A 139 -15.98 -2.49 -3.04
N VAL A 140 -14.93 -1.99 -3.67
CA VAL A 140 -13.79 -1.36 -2.99
C VAL A 140 -14.20 0.02 -2.47
N ARG A 141 -14.94 0.80 -3.28
CA ARG A 141 -15.37 2.15 -2.87
C ARG A 141 -16.21 2.20 -1.60
N ARG A 142 -16.99 1.16 -1.31
CA ARG A 142 -17.82 1.06 -0.10
C ARG A 142 -17.02 0.81 1.18
N ARG A 143 -15.76 0.39 1.07
CA ARG A 143 -14.93 -0.05 2.21
C ARG A 143 -13.82 0.94 2.57
N PHE A 144 -13.46 1.80 1.62
CA PHE A 144 -12.47 2.85 1.84
C PHE A 144 -13.13 4.22 2.01
N ALA A 145 -12.59 5.03 2.91
CA ALA A 145 -12.90 6.45 2.97
C ALA A 145 -12.09 7.20 1.91
N PHE A 146 -12.77 7.88 0.99
CA PHE A 146 -12.12 8.68 -0.06
C PHE A 146 -12.09 10.14 0.34
N ILE A 147 -10.89 10.64 0.66
CA ILE A 147 -10.66 12.05 0.96
C ILE A 147 -10.04 12.71 -0.27
N LYS A 148 -10.76 13.67 -0.87
CA LYS A 148 -10.22 14.48 -1.96
C LYS A 148 -9.30 15.56 -1.38
N LEU A 149 -8.03 15.51 -1.75
CA LEU A 149 -7.05 16.53 -1.39
C LEU A 149 -6.84 17.47 -2.57
N TRP A 150 -7.18 18.74 -2.39
CA TRP A 150 -6.90 19.79 -3.37
C TRP A 150 -5.52 20.39 -3.13
N PRO A 151 -4.82 20.86 -4.18
CA PRO A 151 -3.59 21.61 -4.03
C PRO A 151 -3.81 22.83 -3.15
N GLN A 152 -2.99 23.01 -2.12
CA GLN A 152 -3.04 24.21 -1.29
C GLN A 152 -2.36 25.36 -2.05
N LEU A 153 -3.14 26.34 -2.47
CA LEU A 153 -2.65 27.49 -3.25
C LEU A 153 -1.51 28.25 -2.57
N GLN A 154 -1.54 28.35 -1.24
CA GLN A 154 -0.50 28.99 -0.43
C GLN A 154 0.87 28.33 -0.63
N VAL A 155 0.93 27.00 -0.57
CA VAL A 155 2.16 26.21 -0.80
C VAL A 155 2.69 26.42 -2.23
N VAL A 156 1.79 26.48 -3.22
CA VAL A 156 2.17 26.72 -4.62
C VAL A 156 2.76 28.12 -4.79
N GLN A 157 2.17 29.12 -4.17
CA GLN A 157 2.64 30.52 -4.22
C GLN A 157 4.02 30.67 -3.57
N GLU A 158 4.24 30.09 -2.40
CA GLU A 158 5.52 30.13 -1.68
C GLU A 158 6.65 29.42 -2.47
N GLN A 159 6.35 28.28 -3.10
CA GLN A 159 7.33 27.49 -3.85
C GLN A 159 7.60 28.07 -5.26
N SER A 160 6.61 28.70 -5.88
CA SER A 160 6.73 29.29 -7.22
C SER A 160 7.61 30.54 -7.22
N LEU A 161 7.64 31.29 -6.12
CA LEU A 161 8.51 32.46 -5.95
C LEU A 161 9.99 32.07 -5.74
N TYR A 162 10.29 30.85 -5.30
CA TYR A 162 11.66 30.37 -5.08
C TYR A 162 12.38 29.87 -6.35
N GLN A 163 11.67 29.63 -7.46
CA GLN A 163 12.25 29.05 -8.68
C GLN A 163 12.52 30.05 -9.83
N ALA A 164 12.40 31.36 -9.58
CA ALA A 164 12.80 32.38 -10.55
C ALA A 164 14.35 32.53 -10.60
N LYS A 165 15.06 31.56 -11.19
CA LYS A 165 16.44 31.73 -11.66
C LYS A 165 16.51 31.64 -13.19
N PRO A 166 17.46 32.33 -13.85
CA PRO A 166 17.44 32.55 -15.29
C PRO A 166 17.63 31.24 -16.07
N TRP A 167 16.77 31.06 -17.06
CA TRP A 167 16.62 29.88 -17.88
C TRP A 167 17.78 29.72 -18.88
N HIS A 168 18.59 28.67 -18.73
CA HIS A 168 19.38 28.12 -19.84
C HIS A 168 19.16 26.60 -19.93
N SER A 169 18.42 26.22 -20.99
CA SER A 169 18.40 24.92 -21.67
C SER A 169 18.57 23.66 -20.81
N GLN A 170 17.45 23.13 -20.31
CA GLN A 170 17.21 21.69 -20.18
C GLN A 170 15.70 21.44 -20.12
N LYS A 171 15.23 20.36 -20.75
CA LYS A 171 13.81 19.99 -20.85
C LYS A 171 13.26 19.73 -19.43
N PHE A 172 12.30 20.52 -18.97
CA PHE A 172 11.64 20.30 -17.66
C PHE A 172 10.26 19.67 -17.84
N TRP A 173 10.08 18.49 -17.24
CA TRP A 173 8.77 17.96 -16.87
C TRP A 173 8.40 18.58 -15.52
N TYR A 174 7.20 19.15 -15.39
CA TYR A 174 6.73 19.75 -14.13
C TYR A 174 6.65 18.68 -13.04
N HIS A 175 7.62 18.71 -12.12
CA HIS A 175 7.63 17.83 -10.95
C HIS A 175 6.90 18.53 -9.81
N CYS A 176 5.61 18.24 -9.65
CA CYS A 176 4.84 18.69 -8.49
C CYS A 176 5.27 17.87 -7.26
N ARG A 177 6.29 18.35 -6.52
CA ARG A 177 6.65 17.80 -5.20
C ARG A 177 5.63 18.31 -4.18
N VAL A 178 4.60 17.50 -3.92
CA VAL A 178 3.64 17.76 -2.83
C VAL A 178 4.28 17.42 -1.48
N GLY A 179 4.95 18.42 -0.89
CA GLY A 179 5.30 18.46 0.53
C GLY A 179 4.11 18.94 1.36
N LEU A 180 3.74 18.19 2.40
CA LEU A 180 3.10 18.73 3.61
C LEU A 180 4.21 18.93 4.61
#